data_AF-A7TLD8-F1
#
_entry.id   AF-A7TLD8-F1
#
_cell.length_a   1.000
_cell.length_b   1.000
_cell.length_c   1.000
_cell.angle_alpha   90.00
_cell.angle_beta   90.00
_cell.angle_gamma   90.00
#
_symmetry.space_group_name_H-M   'P 1'
#
loop_
_entity.id
_entity.type
_entity.pdbx_description
1 polymer ?
#
loop_
_entity_poly.entity_id
_entity_poly.type
_entity_poly.pdbx_seq_one_letter_code
_entity_poly.pdbx_strand_id
1 'polypeptide(L)'
;MLKVVYVNYSSFFSVIVLFIFILFICCLFIKDYYILKRKMGIDHYTKQHKRSGHRTAPKSDNVYLKLLVKLYSFLARRTDAPFNKVVLRSLFLSKINRPPVSVSRIARGLKQEGAANKTVVVVGTVTDDARVFDLPKTTVAALKFTAGARARIVKAGGECITLDQLAVRAPKGQNTLILRGPRNSREAVRHFGMGPHKGKAPRIMSKGRKFERARGKRRSKGFKV
;
A
#
# COMPACT_ATOMS: atom_id res chain seq x y z
N MET A 1 -50.94 -79.81 -3.16
CA MET A 1 -50.49 -79.81 -1.75
C MET A 1 -49.82 -78.47 -1.46
N LEU A 2 -50.61 -77.44 -1.12
CA LEU A 2 -50.12 -76.10 -0.77
C LEU A 2 -49.95 -76.03 0.76
N LYS A 3 -48.75 -75.74 1.24
CA LYS A 3 -48.50 -75.36 2.64
C LYS A 3 -48.19 -73.87 2.69
N VAL A 4 -49.19 -73.10 3.15
CA VAL A 4 -49.09 -71.70 3.53
C VAL A 4 -48.28 -71.62 4.83
N VAL A 5 -47.15 -70.91 4.82
CA VAL A 5 -46.38 -70.61 6.03
C VAL A 5 -46.50 -69.12 6.31
N TYR A 6 -47.27 -68.80 7.36
CA TYR A 6 -47.37 -67.47 7.97
C TYR A 6 -46.03 -67.09 8.59
N VAL A 7 -45.49 -65.92 8.24
CA VAL A 7 -44.33 -65.33 8.95
C VAL A 7 -44.80 -64.14 9.78
N ASN A 8 -44.55 -64.26 11.09
CA ASN A 8 -44.94 -63.36 12.17
C ASN A 8 -44.47 -61.91 11.96
N TYR A 9 -45.40 -60.96 11.93
CA TYR A 9 -45.17 -59.51 11.83
C TYR A 9 -44.82 -58.83 13.18
N SER A 10 -44.69 -59.59 14.28
CA SER A 10 -44.55 -59.03 15.64
C SER A 10 -43.13 -58.55 15.99
N SER A 11 -42.09 -59.06 15.33
CA SER A 11 -40.69 -58.77 15.70
C SER A 11 -40.10 -57.55 14.98
N PHE A 12 -40.72 -57.10 13.89
CA PHE A 12 -40.23 -55.95 13.11
C PHE A 12 -40.54 -54.59 13.75
N PHE A 13 -41.68 -54.49 14.46
CA PHE A 13 -42.12 -53.24 15.08
C PHE A 13 -41.25 -52.84 16.29
N SER A 14 -40.80 -53.83 17.08
CA SER A 14 -39.91 -53.63 18.23
C SER A 14 -38.54 -53.07 17.83
N VAL A 15 -37.93 -53.61 16.77
CA VAL A 15 -36.58 -53.22 16.33
C VAL A 15 -36.57 -51.80 15.76
N ILE A 16 -37.61 -51.40 15.03
CA ILE A 16 -37.72 -50.05 14.46
C ILE A 16 -37.93 -48.99 15.54
N VAL A 17 -38.78 -49.25 16.54
CA VAL A 17 -39.01 -48.32 17.65
C VAL A 17 -37.73 -48.15 18.49
N LEU A 18 -37.00 -49.24 18.74
CA LEU A 18 -35.71 -49.19 19.43
C LEU A 18 -34.65 -48.42 18.63
N PHE A 19 -34.60 -48.60 17.31
CA PHE A 19 -33.67 -47.87 16.44
C PHE A 19 -33.97 -46.36 16.41
N ILE A 20 -35.24 -45.97 16.34
CA ILE A 20 -35.65 -44.56 16.38
C ILE A 20 -35.34 -43.95 17.77
N PHE A 21 -35.56 -44.69 18.86
CA PHE A 21 -35.26 -44.22 20.21
C PHE A 21 -33.75 -44.04 20.43
N ILE A 22 -32.93 -44.97 19.93
CA ILE A 22 -31.46 -44.87 19.93
C ILE A 22 -31.02 -43.68 19.06
N LEU A 23 -31.61 -43.48 17.89
CA LEU A 23 -31.29 -42.34 17.03
C LEU A 23 -31.65 -41.00 17.69
N PHE A 24 -32.78 -40.94 18.40
CA PHE A 24 -33.24 -39.75 19.10
C PHE A 24 -32.36 -39.40 20.31
N ILE A 25 -31.97 -40.40 21.11
CA ILE A 25 -31.04 -40.24 22.23
C ILE A 25 -29.64 -39.85 21.72
N CYS A 26 -29.16 -40.49 20.64
CA CYS A 26 -27.88 -40.16 20.03
C CYS A 26 -27.87 -38.72 19.48
N CYS A 27 -28.99 -38.27 18.89
CA CYS A 27 -29.12 -36.90 18.39
C CYS A 27 -29.14 -35.85 19.52
N LEU A 28 -29.74 -36.15 20.68
CA LEU A 28 -29.66 -35.30 21.87
C LEU A 28 -28.21 -35.23 22.41
N PHE A 29 -27.54 -36.38 22.53
CA PHE A 29 -26.16 -36.45 23.03
C PHE A 29 -25.17 -35.70 22.13
N ILE A 30 -25.37 -35.75 20.81
CA ILE A 30 -24.54 -35.01 19.83
C ILE A 30 -24.77 -33.50 19.95
N LYS A 31 -26.00 -33.05 20.17
CA LYS A 31 -26.31 -31.61 20.37
C LYS A 31 -25.65 -31.08 21.64
N ASP A 32 -25.70 -31.83 22.75
CA ASP A 32 -25.10 -31.43 24.02
C ASP A 32 -23.55 -31.38 23.95
N TYR A 33 -22.93 -32.31 23.21
CA TYR A 33 -21.48 -32.29 22.98
C TYR A 33 -21.02 -31.07 22.15
N TYR A 34 -21.79 -30.67 21.13
CA TYR A 34 -21.52 -29.45 20.35
C TYR A 34 -21.76 -28.17 21.15
N ILE A 35 -22.67 -28.18 22.13
CA ILE A 35 -22.95 -27.04 23.01
C ILE A 35 -21.85 -26.87 24.06
N LEU A 36 -21.32 -27.95 24.63
CA LEU A 36 -20.20 -27.91 25.59
C LEU A 36 -18.90 -27.42 24.95
N LYS A 37 -18.62 -27.79 23.68
CA LYS A 37 -17.42 -27.33 22.96
C LYS A 37 -17.43 -25.83 22.66
N ARG A 38 -18.59 -25.16 22.72
CA ARG A 38 -18.74 -23.70 22.53
C ARG A 38 -18.55 -22.87 23.80
N LYS A 39 -18.47 -23.50 24.99
CA LYS A 39 -18.32 -22.79 26.28
C LYS A 39 -16.87 -22.54 26.72
N MET A 40 -15.88 -23.02 25.96
CA MET A 40 -14.46 -22.77 26.25
C MET A 40 -13.93 -21.58 25.45
N GLY A 41 -13.26 -20.65 26.12
CA GLY A 41 -12.57 -19.53 25.47
C GLY A 41 -11.51 -20.03 24.48
N ILE A 42 -11.36 -19.33 23.36
CA ILE A 42 -10.34 -19.64 22.34
C ILE A 42 -9.04 -18.95 22.76
N ASP A 43 -7.95 -19.70 22.89
CA ASP A 43 -6.62 -19.12 23.05
C ASP A 43 -6.13 -18.55 21.71
N HIS A 44 -5.87 -17.24 21.70
CA HIS A 44 -5.62 -16.48 20.48
C HIS A 44 -4.13 -16.18 20.31
N TYR A 45 -3.48 -16.88 19.37
CA TYR A 45 -2.07 -16.64 18.99
C TYR A 45 -1.80 -15.28 18.33
N THR A 46 -2.84 -14.57 17.91
CA THR A 46 -2.70 -13.26 17.28
C THR A 46 -3.73 -12.28 17.81
N LYS A 47 -3.41 -10.99 17.67
CA LYS A 47 -4.31 -9.91 18.03
C LYS A 47 -5.58 -9.99 17.17
N GLN A 48 -6.69 -10.32 17.82
CA GLN A 48 -8.01 -10.36 17.19
C GLN A 48 -8.42 -8.96 16.73
N HIS A 49 -9.22 -8.90 15.65
CA HIS A 49 -9.73 -7.67 15.04
C HIS A 49 -8.64 -6.65 14.66
N LYS A 50 -7.43 -7.10 14.33
CA LYS A 50 -6.38 -6.23 13.80
C LYS A 50 -6.76 -5.68 12.44
N ARG A 51 -6.73 -4.35 12.30
CA ARG A 51 -6.84 -3.69 10.99
C ARG A 51 -5.56 -3.91 10.19
N SER A 52 -5.65 -3.90 8.86
CA SER A 52 -4.53 -4.21 7.96
C SER A 52 -3.35 -3.22 8.02
N GLY A 53 -3.49 -2.06 8.68
CA GLY A 53 -2.46 -1.01 8.78
C GLY A 53 -2.22 -0.21 7.48
N HIS A 54 -2.82 -0.64 6.37
CA HIS A 54 -2.68 -0.02 5.07
C HIS A 54 -3.87 0.90 4.78
N ARG A 55 -3.63 1.95 3.99
CA ARG A 55 -4.70 2.82 3.51
C ARG A 55 -5.43 2.16 2.34
N THR A 56 -6.75 2.07 2.45
CA THR A 56 -7.64 1.55 1.41
C THR A 56 -8.24 2.66 0.55
N ALA A 57 -8.26 3.88 1.06
CA ALA A 57 -8.77 5.07 0.38
C ALA A 57 -7.87 6.28 0.72
N PRO A 58 -7.84 7.31 -0.16
CA PRO A 58 -7.18 8.57 0.18
C PRO A 58 -7.96 9.28 1.29
N LYS A 59 -7.27 9.85 2.28
CA LYS A 59 -7.89 10.71 3.31
C LYS A 59 -8.32 12.08 2.74
N SER A 60 -7.94 12.40 1.51
CA SER A 60 -8.19 13.71 0.90
C SER A 60 -9.60 13.78 0.32
N ASP A 61 -10.30 14.90 0.53
CA ASP A 61 -11.68 15.07 0.06
C ASP A 61 -11.85 15.60 -1.37
N ASN A 62 -10.75 15.93 -2.05
CA ASN A 62 -10.74 16.39 -3.44
C ASN A 62 -11.46 15.40 -4.38
N VAL A 63 -12.52 15.89 -5.04
CA VAL A 63 -13.38 15.14 -5.96
C VAL A 63 -12.60 14.56 -7.13
N TYR A 64 -11.72 15.33 -7.78
CA TYR A 64 -10.93 14.86 -8.92
C TYR A 64 -9.99 13.70 -8.56
N LEU A 65 -9.45 13.72 -7.33
CA LEU A 65 -8.61 12.63 -6.85
C LEU A 65 -9.46 11.37 -6.56
N LYS A 66 -10.70 11.53 -6.07
CA LYS A 66 -11.65 10.41 -5.91
C LYS A 66 -12.03 9.81 -7.27
N LEU A 67 -12.22 10.64 -8.31
CA LEU A 67 -12.46 10.16 -9.68
C LEU A 67 -11.28 9.35 -10.24
N LEU A 68 -10.04 9.84 -10.08
CA LEU A 68 -8.84 9.10 -10.46
C LEU A 68 -8.71 7.77 -9.71
N VAL A 69 -9.04 7.75 -8.41
CA VAL A 69 -9.06 6.52 -7.62
C VAL A 69 -10.11 5.54 -8.14
N LYS A 70 -11.31 6.01 -8.49
CA LYS A 70 -12.37 5.17 -9.06
C LYS A 70 -11.91 4.53 -10.37
N LEU A 71 -11.27 5.31 -11.25
CA LEU A 71 -10.70 4.84 -12.51
C LEU A 71 -9.61 3.77 -12.27
N TYR A 72 -8.59 4.07 -11.47
CA TYR A 72 -7.50 3.12 -11.22
C TYR A 72 -7.91 1.90 -10.39
N SER A 73 -8.96 2.02 -9.56
CA SER A 73 -9.55 0.87 -8.87
C SER A 73 -10.26 -0.06 -9.86
N PHE A 74 -10.94 0.48 -10.87
CA PHE A 74 -11.53 -0.31 -11.94
C PHE A 74 -10.44 -1.02 -12.77
N LEU A 75 -9.41 -0.27 -13.21
CA LEU A 75 -8.30 -0.83 -13.99
C LEU A 75 -7.55 -1.91 -13.22
N ALA A 76 -7.18 -1.65 -11.96
CA ALA A 76 -6.43 -2.60 -11.13
C ALA A 76 -7.20 -3.91 -10.88
N ARG A 77 -8.54 -3.88 -10.95
CA ARG A 77 -9.39 -5.06 -10.79
C ARG A 77 -9.60 -5.83 -12.10
N ARG A 78 -9.59 -5.17 -13.26
CA ARG A 78 -9.97 -5.77 -14.55
C ARG A 78 -8.81 -6.11 -15.49
N THR A 79 -7.66 -5.44 -15.35
CA THR A 79 -6.55 -5.55 -16.33
C THR A 79 -5.42 -6.47 -15.90
N ASP A 80 -5.45 -6.96 -14.64
CA ASP A 80 -4.42 -7.77 -13.98
C ASP A 80 -2.98 -7.23 -14.01
N ALA A 81 -2.76 -6.03 -14.55
CA ALA A 81 -1.46 -5.41 -14.63
C ALA A 81 -0.95 -4.94 -13.25
N PRO A 82 0.30 -5.29 -12.86
CA PRO A 82 0.87 -4.88 -11.58
C PRO A 82 1.04 -3.35 -11.49
N PHE A 83 1.25 -2.69 -12.63
CA PHE A 83 1.35 -1.23 -12.75
C PHE A 83 0.16 -0.51 -12.09
N ASN A 84 -1.06 -0.93 -12.42
CA ASN A 84 -2.29 -0.30 -11.92
C ASN A 84 -2.44 -0.44 -10.40
N LYS A 85 -2.04 -1.58 -9.84
CA LYS A 85 -2.01 -1.80 -8.39
C LYS A 85 -1.01 -0.86 -7.70
N VAL A 86 0.15 -0.60 -8.32
CA VAL A 86 1.16 0.34 -7.81
C VAL A 86 0.66 1.78 -7.86
N VAL A 87 0.04 2.22 -8.97
CA VAL A 87 -0.51 3.58 -9.10
C VAL A 87 -1.64 3.81 -8.11
N LEU A 88 -2.58 2.86 -7.97
CA LEU A 88 -3.68 2.94 -7.00
C LEU A 88 -3.17 3.10 -5.57
N ARG A 89 -2.23 2.25 -5.14
CA ARG A 89 -1.61 2.37 -3.81
C ARG A 89 -0.88 3.71 -3.63
N SER A 90 -0.29 4.23 -4.70
CA SER A 90 0.42 5.51 -4.68
C SER A 90 -0.54 6.71 -4.55
N LEU A 91 -1.76 6.63 -5.10
CA LEU A 91 -2.79 7.67 -4.94
C LEU A 91 -3.27 7.81 -3.49
N PHE A 92 -3.22 6.74 -2.69
CA PHE A 92 -3.63 6.75 -1.27
C PHE A 92 -2.60 7.39 -0.33
N LEU A 93 -1.38 7.63 -0.82
CA LEU A 93 -0.28 8.12 0.00
C LEU A 93 -0.53 9.55 0.52
N SER A 94 -0.05 9.82 1.73
CA SER A 94 -0.02 11.17 2.30
C SER A 94 0.97 12.07 1.54
N LYS A 95 0.88 13.39 1.73
CA LYS A 95 1.80 14.37 1.13
C LYS A 95 3.27 14.04 1.42
N ILE A 96 3.59 13.66 2.66
CA ILE A 96 4.95 13.28 3.08
C ILE A 96 5.48 12.09 2.28
N ASN A 97 4.61 11.13 1.96
CA ASN A 97 4.98 9.91 1.24
C ASN A 97 4.94 10.07 -0.29
N ARG A 98 4.48 11.24 -0.79
CA ARG A 98 4.54 11.69 -2.18
C ARG A 98 5.47 12.90 -2.33
N PRO A 99 6.78 12.75 -2.04
CA PRO A 99 7.74 13.82 -2.23
C PRO A 99 7.79 14.24 -3.72
N PRO A 100 8.07 15.53 -4.00
CA PRO A 100 8.17 16.02 -5.37
C PRO A 100 9.30 15.33 -6.13
N VAL A 101 9.11 15.21 -7.46
CA VAL A 101 10.12 14.69 -8.38
C VAL A 101 10.61 15.84 -9.24
N SER A 102 11.92 16.09 -9.25
CA SER A 102 12.52 17.11 -10.09
C SER A 102 12.66 16.65 -11.55
N VAL A 103 12.63 17.59 -12.49
CA VAL A 103 12.97 17.33 -13.91
C VAL A 103 14.37 16.73 -14.08
N SER A 104 15.33 17.09 -13.23
CA SER A 104 16.67 16.48 -13.19
C SER A 104 16.63 14.97 -12.87
N ARG A 105 15.71 14.55 -12.00
CA ARG A 105 15.51 13.14 -11.68
C ARG A 105 14.87 12.39 -12.83
N ILE A 106 13.96 13.03 -13.56
CA ILE A 106 13.35 12.48 -14.78
C ILE A 106 14.45 12.23 -15.82
N ALA A 107 15.27 13.24 -16.12
CA ALA A 107 16.39 13.11 -17.03
C ALA A 107 17.36 11.99 -16.62
N ARG A 108 17.68 11.87 -15.31
CA ARG A 108 18.53 10.78 -14.81
C ARG A 108 17.87 9.40 -14.96
N GLY A 109 16.55 9.29 -14.80
CA GLY A 109 15.82 8.03 -15.00
C GLY A 109 15.81 7.59 -16.46
N LEU A 110 15.77 8.54 -17.39
CA LEU A 110 15.76 8.29 -18.84
C LEU A 110 17.14 7.94 -19.40
N LYS A 111 18.22 8.37 -18.73
CA LYS A 111 19.60 7.99 -19.06
C LYS A 111 19.90 6.50 -18.82
N GLN A 112 18.99 5.75 -18.20
CA GLN A 112 19.14 4.31 -18.05
C GLN A 112 19.02 3.61 -19.41
N GLU A 113 19.83 2.57 -19.62
CA GLU A 113 19.80 1.78 -20.85
C GLU A 113 18.39 1.22 -21.12
N GLY A 114 17.90 1.40 -22.35
CA GLY A 114 16.56 0.96 -22.74
C GLY A 114 15.39 1.74 -22.09
N ALA A 115 15.64 2.90 -21.46
CA ALA A 115 14.60 3.74 -20.86
C ALA A 115 14.33 5.07 -21.58
N ALA A 116 15.10 5.39 -22.62
CA ALA A 116 15.01 6.69 -23.32
C ALA A 116 13.60 6.99 -23.88
N ASN A 117 12.91 5.97 -24.40
CA ASN A 117 11.60 6.12 -25.03
C ASN A 117 10.41 5.80 -24.09
N LYS A 118 10.64 5.65 -22.78
CA LYS A 118 9.59 5.32 -21.81
C LYS A 118 8.80 6.56 -21.40
N THR A 119 7.49 6.39 -21.22
CA THR A 119 6.65 7.43 -20.61
C THR A 119 6.87 7.46 -19.11
N VAL A 120 7.27 8.60 -18.57
CA VAL A 120 7.60 8.73 -17.14
C VAL A 120 6.33 8.99 -16.35
N VAL A 121 6.10 8.24 -15.28
CA VAL A 121 4.91 8.34 -14.44
C VAL A 121 5.31 8.78 -13.03
N VAL A 122 4.76 9.90 -12.59
CA VAL A 122 4.98 10.48 -11.26
C VAL A 122 3.65 10.66 -10.55
N VAL A 123 3.37 9.82 -9.55
CA VAL A 123 2.18 9.98 -8.71
C VAL A 123 2.43 11.03 -7.62
N GLY A 124 2.52 12.28 -8.05
CA GLY A 124 2.89 13.42 -7.21
C GLY A 124 3.05 14.69 -8.02
N THR A 125 3.79 15.65 -7.46
CA THR A 125 4.12 16.91 -8.13
C THR A 125 5.48 16.81 -8.80
N VAL A 126 5.55 17.24 -10.06
CA VAL A 126 6.80 17.43 -10.78
C VAL A 126 7.26 18.88 -10.57
N THR A 127 8.48 19.04 -10.09
CA THR A 127 9.08 20.34 -9.79
C THR A 127 10.23 20.65 -10.73
N ASP A 128 10.49 21.93 -10.84
CA ASP A 128 11.51 22.47 -11.71
C ASP A 128 12.91 22.42 -11.08
N ASP A 129 13.96 22.39 -11.89
CA ASP A 129 15.36 22.33 -11.41
C ASP A 129 16.33 23.06 -12.34
N ALA A 130 16.69 24.31 -12.00
CA ALA A 130 17.53 25.19 -12.83
C ALA A 130 18.95 24.66 -13.09
N ARG A 131 19.39 23.64 -12.34
CA ARG A 131 20.74 23.08 -12.48
C ARG A 131 20.93 22.23 -13.74
N VAL A 132 19.83 21.83 -14.38
CA VAL A 132 19.85 21.02 -15.60
C VAL A 132 19.46 21.90 -16.77
N PHE A 133 20.39 22.00 -17.73
CA PHE A 133 20.24 22.78 -18.96
C PHE A 133 19.53 21.96 -20.03
N ASP A 134 20.02 20.75 -20.29
CA ASP A 134 19.47 19.88 -21.34
C ASP A 134 18.43 18.91 -20.77
N LEU A 135 17.21 18.99 -21.31
CA LEU A 135 16.15 18.03 -21.04
C LEU A 135 15.82 17.24 -22.30
N PRO A 136 15.81 15.89 -22.25
CA PRO A 136 15.41 15.08 -23.38
C PRO A 136 13.91 15.23 -23.65
N LYS A 137 13.53 15.16 -24.93
CA LYS A 137 12.13 15.12 -25.36
C LYS A 137 11.45 13.90 -24.75
N THR A 138 10.55 14.14 -23.80
CA THR A 138 9.87 13.06 -23.08
C THR A 138 8.44 13.38 -22.71
N THR A 139 7.67 12.31 -22.58
CA THR A 139 6.29 12.35 -22.13
C THR A 139 6.23 12.03 -20.64
N VAL A 140 5.70 12.97 -19.85
CA VAL A 140 5.63 12.85 -18.40
C VAL A 140 4.17 12.90 -17.96
N ALA A 141 3.71 11.86 -17.27
CA ALA A 141 2.39 11.80 -16.65
C ALA A 141 2.49 12.09 -15.14
N ALA A 142 1.78 13.10 -14.65
CA ALA A 142 1.79 13.43 -13.22
C ALA A 142 0.46 13.95 -12.68
N LEU A 143 0.34 14.06 -11.35
CA LEU A 143 -0.82 14.70 -10.73
C LEU A 143 -0.79 16.23 -10.88
N LYS A 144 0.40 16.83 -10.72
CA LYS A 144 0.59 18.27 -10.78
C LYS A 144 1.95 18.59 -11.38
N PHE A 145 2.03 19.69 -12.13
CA PHE A 145 3.28 20.27 -12.62
C PHE A 145 3.41 21.69 -12.06
N THR A 146 4.62 22.08 -11.67
CA THR A 146 4.91 23.50 -11.48
C THR A 146 4.98 24.21 -12.83
N ALA A 147 4.71 25.52 -12.86
CA ALA A 147 4.72 26.30 -14.11
C ALA A 147 6.07 26.18 -14.84
N GLY A 148 7.18 26.34 -14.11
CA GLY A 148 8.53 26.18 -14.68
C GLY A 148 8.80 24.78 -15.24
N ALA A 149 8.37 23.72 -14.54
CA ALA A 149 8.58 22.36 -15.01
C ALA A 149 7.78 22.07 -16.29
N ARG A 150 6.51 22.52 -16.35
CA ARG A 150 5.68 22.40 -17.54
C ARG A 150 6.30 23.13 -18.73
N ALA A 151 6.70 24.40 -18.53
CA ALA A 151 7.32 25.21 -19.56
C ALA A 151 8.59 24.56 -20.13
N ARG A 152 9.44 24.00 -19.25
CA ARG A 152 10.68 23.34 -19.69
C ARG A 152 10.45 22.02 -20.43
N ILE A 153 9.52 21.19 -19.98
CA ILE A 153 9.19 19.94 -20.69
C ILE A 153 8.63 20.26 -22.08
N VAL A 154 7.74 21.24 -22.19
CA VAL A 154 7.16 21.67 -23.47
C VAL A 154 8.23 22.33 -24.37
N LYS A 155 9.13 23.15 -23.81
CA LYS A 155 10.25 23.75 -24.55
C LYS A 155 11.20 22.70 -25.14
N ALA A 156 11.41 21.58 -24.45
CA ALA A 156 12.15 20.43 -24.96
C ALA A 156 11.37 19.60 -26.01
N GLY A 157 10.17 20.03 -26.40
CA GLY A 157 9.27 19.30 -27.30
C GLY A 157 8.57 18.11 -26.66
N GLY A 158 8.62 17.98 -25.34
CA GLY A 158 7.95 16.93 -24.57
C GLY A 158 6.48 17.25 -24.29
N GLU A 159 5.78 16.29 -23.70
CA GLU A 159 4.34 16.39 -23.43
C GLU A 159 4.05 16.17 -21.93
N CYS A 160 3.21 17.04 -21.36
CA CYS A 160 2.76 16.93 -19.97
C CYS A 160 1.35 16.31 -19.94
N ILE A 161 1.24 15.12 -19.36
CA ILE A 161 0.04 14.29 -19.39
C ILE A 161 -0.56 14.13 -17.98
N THR A 162 -1.89 13.97 -17.91
CA THR A 162 -2.59 13.59 -16.67
C THR A 162 -2.75 12.07 -16.53
N LEU A 163 -2.97 11.56 -15.32
CA LEU A 163 -3.03 10.11 -15.12
C LEU A 163 -4.25 9.45 -15.81
N ASP A 164 -5.35 10.18 -15.99
CA ASP A 164 -6.51 9.75 -16.77
C ASP A 164 -6.19 9.64 -18.27
N GLN A 165 -5.51 10.63 -18.85
CA GLN A 165 -5.03 10.55 -20.23
C GLN A 165 -4.04 9.40 -20.43
N LEU A 166 -3.15 9.18 -19.46
CA LEU A 166 -2.22 8.03 -19.47
C LEU A 166 -2.99 6.71 -19.49
N ALA A 167 -4.06 6.58 -18.72
CA ALA A 167 -4.86 5.36 -18.65
C ALA A 167 -5.53 5.00 -19.99
N VAL A 168 -5.89 6.00 -20.79
CA VAL A 168 -6.41 5.79 -22.15
C VAL A 168 -5.30 5.29 -23.09
N ARG A 169 -4.11 5.91 -23.04
CA ARG A 169 -2.97 5.53 -23.91
C ARG A 169 -2.36 4.18 -23.54
N ALA A 170 -2.20 3.91 -22.25
CA ALA A 170 -1.50 2.75 -21.71
C ALA A 170 -2.31 2.11 -20.57
N PRO A 171 -3.43 1.42 -20.86
CA PRO A 171 -4.31 0.85 -19.84
C PRO A 171 -3.64 -0.23 -18.99
N LYS A 172 -2.60 -0.90 -19.52
CA LYS A 172 -1.77 -1.88 -18.79
C LYS A 172 -0.45 -1.28 -18.27
N GLY A 173 -0.19 0.01 -18.53
CA GLY A 173 1.07 0.67 -18.21
C GLY A 173 2.23 0.28 -19.14
N GLN A 174 1.94 -0.04 -20.41
CA GLN A 174 2.97 -0.39 -21.39
C GLN A 174 4.00 0.73 -21.54
N ASN A 175 5.28 0.36 -21.61
CA ASN A 175 6.40 1.29 -21.82
C ASN A 175 6.43 2.47 -20.81
N THR A 176 6.02 2.23 -19.56
CA THR A 176 6.04 3.26 -18.50
C THR A 176 7.22 3.10 -17.54
N LEU A 177 7.69 4.22 -16.99
CA LEU A 177 8.71 4.29 -15.95
C LEU A 177 8.18 5.04 -14.73
N ILE A 178 7.87 4.34 -13.64
CA ILE A 178 7.38 4.96 -12.40
C ILE A 178 8.55 5.53 -11.61
N LEU A 179 8.55 6.83 -11.36
CA LEU A 179 9.56 7.49 -10.52
C LEU A 179 8.99 7.94 -9.17
N ARG A 180 9.80 7.83 -8.12
CA ARG A 180 9.49 8.33 -6.77
C ARG A 180 10.51 9.37 -6.32
N GLY A 181 10.03 10.39 -5.62
CA GLY A 181 10.87 11.36 -4.92
C GLY A 181 11.57 10.73 -3.70
N PRO A 182 12.59 11.39 -3.14
CA PRO A 182 13.34 10.86 -2.00
C PRO A 182 12.56 11.13 -0.69
N ARG A 183 12.19 10.07 0.04
CA ARG A 183 11.40 10.21 1.29
C ARG A 183 12.24 10.64 2.49
N ASN A 184 13.49 10.16 2.56
CA ASN A 184 14.35 10.33 3.73
C ASN A 184 15.10 11.67 3.74
N SER A 185 15.00 12.47 2.68
CA SER A 185 15.67 13.78 2.57
C SER A 185 14.96 14.89 3.35
N ARG A 186 13.87 14.58 4.07
CA ARG A 186 13.11 15.54 4.86
C ARG A 186 13.86 15.88 6.16
N GLU A 187 13.77 17.14 6.57
CA GLU A 187 14.43 17.68 7.77
C GLU A 187 14.09 16.87 9.04
N ALA A 188 12.81 16.56 9.26
CA ALA A 188 12.37 15.73 10.40
C ALA A 188 13.09 14.37 10.53
N VAL A 189 13.47 13.74 9.40
CA VAL A 189 14.12 12.41 9.39
C VAL A 189 15.53 12.48 9.98
N ARG A 190 16.15 13.66 9.98
CA ARG A 190 17.47 13.88 10.60
C ARG A 190 17.49 13.62 12.10
N HIS A 191 16.34 13.79 12.76
CA HIS A 191 16.17 13.67 14.21
C HIS A 191 15.69 12.27 14.65
N PHE A 192 15.30 11.41 13.70
CA PHE A 192 14.75 10.10 14.04
C PHE A 192 15.85 9.16 14.53
N GLY A 193 15.57 8.46 15.63
CA GLY A 193 16.54 7.56 16.29
C GLY A 193 17.68 8.30 16.98
N MET A 194 17.42 9.52 17.50
CA MET A 194 18.41 10.26 18.27
C MET A 194 18.83 9.48 19.51
N GLY A 195 20.14 9.32 19.69
CA GLY A 195 20.72 8.61 20.82
C GLY A 195 22.25 8.62 20.76
N PRO A 196 22.93 8.09 21.80
CA PRO A 196 24.39 8.05 21.85
C PRO A 196 24.99 7.30 20.65
N HIS A 197 26.08 7.83 20.08
CA HIS A 197 26.79 7.27 18.92
C HIS A 197 25.96 7.08 17.63
N LYS A 198 24.73 7.61 17.55
CA LYS A 198 23.87 7.47 16.36
C LYS A 198 24.12 8.54 15.29
N GLY A 199 24.90 9.58 15.59
CA GLY A 199 25.20 10.68 14.65
C GLY A 199 23.96 11.43 14.16
N LYS A 200 22.84 11.36 14.89
CA LYS A 200 21.58 12.03 14.53
C LYS A 200 21.58 13.48 15.00
N ALA A 201 20.80 14.31 14.30
CA ALA A 201 20.70 15.72 14.62
C ALA A 201 19.86 15.90 15.90
N PRO A 202 20.31 16.71 16.87
CA PRO A 202 19.48 17.07 18.02
C PRO A 202 18.35 18.01 17.60
N ARG A 203 17.23 17.97 18.33
CA ARG A 203 16.09 18.88 18.13
C ARG A 203 16.33 20.17 18.91
N ILE A 204 16.82 21.20 18.24
CA ILE A 204 17.13 22.49 18.84
C ILE A 204 16.54 23.59 17.95
N MET A 205 15.99 24.63 18.57
CA MET A 205 15.53 25.83 17.88
C MET A 205 16.71 26.74 17.47
N SER A 206 17.51 27.17 18.45
CA SER A 206 18.63 28.10 18.25
C SER A 206 19.96 27.36 18.03
N LYS A 207 20.70 27.73 16.98
CA LYS A 207 22.02 27.15 16.68
C LYS A 207 23.13 28.13 17.03
N GLY A 208 24.22 27.65 17.62
CA GLY A 208 25.35 28.50 18.01
C GLY A 208 26.35 27.78 18.91
N ARG A 209 27.44 28.47 19.30
CA ARG A 209 28.51 27.89 20.15
C ARG A 209 27.98 27.45 21.52
N LYS A 210 27.02 28.18 22.08
CA LYS A 210 26.45 27.94 23.42
C LYS A 210 25.34 26.89 23.46
N PHE A 211 24.84 26.42 22.31
CA PHE A 211 23.70 25.49 22.24
C PHE A 211 24.18 24.07 21.89
N GLU A 212 24.01 23.13 22.83
CA GLU A 212 24.32 21.68 22.70
C GLU A 212 25.68 21.32 22.05
N ARG A 213 26.73 22.09 22.35
CA ARG A 213 28.12 21.83 21.87
C ARG A 213 29.14 21.68 23.00
N ALA A 214 28.70 21.69 24.25
CA ALA A 214 29.57 21.66 25.43
C ALA A 214 29.85 20.23 25.92
N ARG A 215 29.24 19.81 27.03
CA ARG A 215 29.42 18.47 27.62
C ARG A 215 28.80 17.41 26.71
N GLY A 216 29.47 16.26 26.55
CA GLY A 216 28.96 15.14 25.74
C GLY A 216 29.22 15.24 24.23
N LYS A 217 29.79 16.35 23.73
CA LYS A 217 30.13 16.52 22.29
C LYS A 217 31.63 16.57 22.00
N ARG A 218 32.46 16.71 23.04
CA ARG A 218 33.92 16.80 22.93
C ARG A 218 34.59 16.23 24.17
N ARG A 219 35.75 15.59 23.99
CA ARG A 219 36.49 14.92 25.06
C ARG A 219 36.93 15.87 26.17
N SER A 220 37.22 17.13 25.85
CA SER A 220 37.63 18.15 26.83
C SER A 220 36.55 18.54 27.85
N LYS A 221 35.28 18.16 27.63
CA LYS A 221 34.17 18.44 28.56
C LYS A 221 33.47 17.14 28.93
N GLY A 222 34.14 16.31 29.73
CA GLY A 222 33.64 15.06 30.29
C GLY A 222 33.80 13.87 29.35
N PHE A 223 32.92 13.76 28.36
CA PHE A 223 32.92 12.64 27.40
C PHE A 223 32.46 13.09 26.02
N LYS A 224 32.71 12.26 24.99
CA LYS A 224 32.29 12.52 23.61
C LYS A 224 31.40 11.39 23.11
N VAL A 225 30.17 11.76 22.78
CA VAL A 225 29.15 10.90 22.14
C VAL A 225 29.30 10.92 20.63
#